data_AF-A0A524MB33-F1
#
_entry.id   AF-A0A524MB33-F1
#
_cell.length_a   1.000
_cell.length_b   1.000
_cell.length_c   1.000
_cell.angle_alpha   90.00
_cell.angle_beta   90.00
_cell.angle_gamma   90.00
#
_symmetry.space_group_name_H-M   'P 1'
#
loop_
_entity.id
_entity.type
_entity.pdbx_description
1 polymer ?
#
loop_
_entity_poly.entity_id
_entity_poly.type
_entity_poly.pdbx_seq_one_letter_code
_entity_poly.pdbx_strand_id
1 'polypeptide(L)' 'MVHRTRINYTTTQKTEMWDRWQRGETLNTIGRVFDRSSSSIFGQLS' A
#
# COMPACT_ATOMS: atom_id res chain seq x y z
N MET A 1 -17.34 -14.86 7.20
CA MET A 1 -16.54 -14.00 6.31
C MET A 1 -15.51 -13.29 7.17
N VAL A 2 -14.22 -13.57 7.01
CA VAL A 2 -13.17 -12.85 7.77
C VAL A 2 -12.88 -11.56 7.02
N HIS A 3 -13.40 -10.45 7.52
CA HIS A 3 -13.08 -9.14 6.97
C HIS A 3 -11.71 -8.74 7.49
N ARG A 4 -10.77 -8.50 6.57
CA ARG A 4 -9.44 -8.02 6.93
C ARG A 4 -9.58 -6.63 7.54
N THR A 5 -9.10 -6.45 8.77
CA THR A 5 -9.21 -5.18 9.49
C THR A 5 -8.64 -4.05 8.64
N ARG A 6 -9.45 -3.00 8.42
CA ARG A 6 -9.05 -1.81 7.67
C ARG A 6 -7.93 -1.13 8.47
N ILE A 7 -6.72 -1.10 7.91
CA ILE A 7 -5.62 -0.35 8.50
C ILE A 7 -5.70 1.08 7.99
N ASN A 8 -5.67 2.03 8.91
CA ASN A 8 -5.43 3.42 8.56
C ASN A 8 -3.92 3.60 8.40
N TYR A 9 -3.47 3.85 7.17
CA TYR A 9 -2.07 4.15 6.93
C TYR A 9 -1.73 5.50 7.55
N THR A 10 -0.65 5.54 8.33
CA THR A 10 -0.12 6.80 8.83
C THR A 10 0.46 7.62 7.68
N THR A 11 0.63 8.93 7.89
CA THR A 11 1.25 9.81 6.89
C THR A 11 2.61 9.28 6.46
N THR A 12 3.43 8.79 7.39
CA THR A 12 4.74 8.19 7.11
C THR A 12 4.64 6.96 6.22
N GLN A 13 3.67 6.06 6.48
CA GLN A 13 3.46 4.87 5.64
C GLN A 13 3.01 5.27 4.23
N LYS A 14 2.15 6.28 4.08
CA LYS A 14 1.76 6.81 2.76
C LYS A 14 2.94 7.39 2.01
N THR A 15 3.81 8.16 2.68
CA THR A 15 5.03 8.72 2.08
C THR A 15 5.97 7.60 1.62
N GLU A 16 6.17 6.56 2.42
CA GLU A 16 7.02 5.43 2.06
C GLU A 16 6.46 4.65 0.86
N MET A 17 5.14 4.51 0.80
CA MET A 17 4.43 3.88 -0.32
C MET A 17 4.57 4.71 -1.62
N TRP A 18 4.52 6.04 -1.51
CA TRP A 18 4.73 6.98 -2.61
C TRP A 18 6.19 7.00 -3.09
N ASP A 19 7.17 6.97 -2.18
CA ASP A 19 8.60 6.90 -2.52
C ASP A 19 8.91 5.63 -3.33
N ARG A 20 8.40 4.48 -2.89
CA ARG A 20 8.56 3.20 -3.61
C ARG A 20 7.87 3.22 -4.98
N TRP A 21 6.71 3.85 -5.08
CA TRP A 21 6.01 4.01 -6.36
C TRP A 21 6.78 4.93 -7.33
N GLN A 22 7.34 6.04 -6.84
CA GLN A 22 8.22 6.94 -7.61
C GLN A 22 9.52 6.25 -8.07
N ARG A 23 10.05 5.31 -7.27
CA ARG A 23 11.21 4.47 -7.66
C ARG A 23 10.89 3.48 -8.80
N GLY A 24 9.62 3.37 -9.20
CA GLY A 24 9.18 2.44 -10.24
C GLY A 24 8.84 1.04 -9.72
N GLU A 25 8.65 0.86 -8.40
CA GLU A 25 8.15 -0.42 -7.89
C GLU A 25 6.70 -0.65 -8.32
N THR A 26 6.40 -1.91 -8.65
CA THR A 26 5.01 -2.28 -8.97
C THR A 26 4.14 -2.28 -7.72
N LEU A 27 2.85 -2.00 -7.91
CA LEU A 27 1.84 -2.06 -6.83
C LEU A 27 1.80 -3.43 -6.12
N ASN A 28 2.19 -4.51 -6.79
CA ASN A 28 2.28 -5.84 -6.19
C ASN A 28 3.46 -5.93 -5.21
N THR A 29 4.62 -5.40 -5.59
CA THR A 29 5.83 -5.34 -4.74
C THR A 29 5.57 -4.49 -3.50
N ILE A 30 5.02 -3.29 -3.70
CA ILE A 30 4.64 -2.38 -2.60
C ILE A 30 3.61 -3.06 -1.69
N GLY A 31 2.59 -3.71 -2.27
CA GLY A 31 1.61 -4.49 -1.52
C GLY A 31 2.26 -5.56 -0.64
N ARG A 32 3.21 -6.34 -1.15
CA ARG A 32 3.91 -7.37 -0.37
C ARG A 32 4.68 -6.79 0.82
N VAL A 33 5.30 -5.62 0.67
CA VAL A 33 6.01 -4.95 1.78
C VAL A 33 5.07 -4.64 2.93
N PHE A 34 3.84 -4.20 2.63
CA PHE A 34 2.82 -3.89 3.62
C PHE A 34 1.92 -5.09 3.97
N ASP A 35 2.24 -6.29 3.47
CA ASP A 35 1.41 -7.49 3.58
C ASP A 35 -0.04 -7.26 3.10
N ARG A 36 -0.22 -6.54 1.99
CA ARG A 36 -1.50 -6.08 1.45
C ARG A 36 -1.63 -6.37 -0.04
N SER A 37 -2.88 -6.51 -0.50
CA SER A 37 -3.16 -6.67 -1.92
C SER A 37 -2.87 -5.36 -2.67
N SER A 38 -2.40 -5.47 -3.91
CA SER A 38 -2.14 -4.32 -4.78
C SER A 38 -3.36 -3.40 -4.92
N SER A 39 -4.58 -3.95 -4.91
CA SER A 39 -5.83 -3.19 -4.93
C SER A 39 -5.99 -2.26 -3.72
N SER A 40 -5.53 -2.69 -2.54
CA SER A 40 -5.59 -1.87 -1.33
C SER A 40 -4.58 -0.72 -1.34
N ILE A 41 -3.43 -0.92 -1.99
CA ILE A 41 -2.39 0.11 -2.20
C ILE A 41 -2.86 1.13 -3.25
N PHE A 42 -3.46 0.64 -4.34
CA PHE A 42 -4.03 1.51 -5.38
C PHE A 42 -5.06 2.49 -4.80
N GLY A 43 -5.96 2.02 -3.93
CA GLY A 43 -6.93 2.88 -3.25
C GLY A 43 -6.35 3.87 -2.22
N GLN A 44 -5.05 3.84 -1.96
CA GLN A 44 -4.34 4.84 -1.13
C GLN A 44 -3.47 5.79 -1.95
N LEU A 45 -3.13 5.42 -3.19
CA LEU A 45 -2.39 6.26 -4.16
C LEU A 45 -3.34 7.06 -5.07
N SER A 46 -4.61 6.67 -5.14
CA SER A 46 -5.70 7.39 -5.82
C SER A 46 -6.19 8.62 -5.05
#